data_AF-A0A7C1KFW8-F1
#
_entry.id   AF-A0A7C1KFW8-F1
#
_cell.length_a   1.000
_cell.length_b   1.000
_cell.length_c   1.000
_cell.angle_alpha   90.00
_cell.angle_beta   90.00
_cell.angle_gamma   90.00
#
_symmetry.space_group_name_H-M   'P 1'
#
loop_
_entity.id
_entity.type
_entity.pdbx_description
1 polymer ?
#
loop_
_entity_poly.entity_id
_entity_poly.type
_entity_poly.pdbx_seq_one_letter_code
_entity_poly.pdbx_strand_id
1 'polypeptide(L)'
;MLFTAEAKAQGWRAVAVFDDGRPEGLVFVGRSSTHVRQEYAAAFLELYDEEDRAHVTAIELQQWVGAPDAGYWTKKNTLKIPVPSKAAVKVKAAA
;
A
#
# COMPACT_ATOMS: atom_id res chain seq x y z
N MET A 1 15.73 17.68 28.75
CA MET A 1 15.16 16.43 28.22
C MET A 1 14.49 16.78 26.89
N LEU A 2 15.06 16.35 25.77
CA LEU A 2 14.50 16.61 24.44
C LEU A 2 13.44 15.54 24.17
N PHE A 3 12.17 15.93 24.15
CA PHE A 3 11.10 15.05 23.72
C PHE A 3 11.18 14.95 22.19
N THR A 4 11.81 13.89 21.68
CA THR A 4 11.57 13.46 20.31
C THR A 4 10.10 13.05 20.25
N ALA A 5 9.27 13.85 19.59
CA ALA A 5 7.93 13.42 19.26
C ALA A 5 8.07 12.18 18.36
N GLU A 6 7.75 11.00 18.89
CA GLU A 6 7.76 9.77 18.11
C GLU A 6 6.97 10.00 16.83
N ALA A 7 7.58 9.69 15.68
CA ALA A 7 6.85 9.60 14.43
C ALA A 7 5.67 8.65 14.69
N LYS A 8 4.43 9.13 14.50
CA LYS A 8 3.22 8.31 14.73
C LYS A 8 3.44 6.92 14.15
N ALA A 9 3.24 5.88 14.96
CA ALA A 9 3.42 4.50 14.56
C ALA A 9 2.77 4.24 13.20
N GLN A 10 3.54 3.69 12.27
CA GLN A 10 3.06 3.36 10.92
C GLN A 10 2.27 2.04 10.95
N GLY A 11 1.22 1.99 11.75
CA GLY A 11 0.43 0.79 12.00
C GLY A 11 -0.58 0.47 10.90
N TRP A 12 -0.50 1.07 9.72
CA TRP A 12 -1.39 0.80 8.59
C TRP A 12 -0.58 0.44 7.35
N ARG A 13 -1.04 -0.56 6.60
CA ARG A 13 -0.41 -0.96 5.34
C ARG A 13 -1.43 -1.36 4.27
N ALA A 14 -1.03 -1.22 3.01
CA ALA A 14 -1.66 -1.85 1.86
C ALA A 14 -0.78 -3.00 1.37
N VAL A 15 -1.37 -4.16 1.12
CA VAL A 15 -0.69 -5.34 0.55
C VAL A 15 -1.45 -5.85 -0.66
N ALA A 16 -0.74 -6.25 -1.71
CA ALA A 16 -1.28 -6.90 -2.89
C ALA A 16 -1.35 -8.41 -2.67
N VAL A 17 -2.49 -9.01 -3.00
CA VAL A 17 -2.73 -10.45 -2.95
C VAL A 17 -2.68 -10.97 -4.38
N PHE A 18 -1.96 -12.06 -4.60
CA PHE A 18 -1.72 -12.62 -5.92
C PHE A 18 -2.36 -14.01 -6.09
N ASP A 19 -2.65 -14.40 -7.34
CA ASP A 19 -3.21 -15.71 -7.68
C ASP A 19 -2.20 -16.76 -8.18
N ASP A 20 -0.96 -16.35 -8.43
CA ASP A 20 0.13 -17.17 -8.96
C ASP A 20 0.91 -17.95 -7.88
N GLY A 21 0.43 -17.91 -6.64
CA GLY A 21 1.02 -18.64 -5.50
C GLY A 21 2.14 -17.90 -4.76
N ARG A 22 2.49 -16.65 -5.16
CA ARG A 22 3.47 -15.85 -4.41
C ARG A 22 2.87 -15.26 -3.12
N PRO A 23 3.70 -14.95 -2.10
CA PRO A 23 3.24 -14.28 -0.90
C PRO A 23 2.66 -12.88 -1.18
N GLU A 24 1.89 -12.35 -0.24
CA GLU A 24 1.40 -10.97 -0.31
C GLU A 24 2.54 -9.97 -0.48
N GLY A 25 2.38 -9.02 -1.40
CA GLY A 25 3.38 -7.99 -1.71
C GLY A 25 3.07 -6.67 -1.02
N LEU A 26 4.03 -6.10 -0.29
CA LEU A 26 3.83 -4.81 0.37
C LEU A 26 3.71 -3.69 -0.67
N VAL A 27 2.63 -2.91 -0.63
CA VAL A 27 2.41 -1.77 -1.53
C VAL A 27 2.83 -0.47 -0.85
N PHE A 28 2.29 -0.20 0.34
CA PHE A 28 2.52 1.06 1.04
C PHE A 28 2.30 0.91 2.55
N VAL A 29 3.08 1.63 3.36
CA VAL A 29 2.95 1.67 4.83
C VAL A 29 2.76 3.12 5.26
N GLY A 30 1.80 3.36 6.15
CA GLY A 30 1.41 4.70 6.57
C GLY A 30 0.96 4.79 8.02
N ARG A 31 0.90 6.04 8.51
CA ARG A 31 0.47 6.39 9.87
C ARG A 31 -1.04 6.30 10.12
N SER A 32 -1.86 6.18 9.08
CA SER A 32 -3.33 6.09 9.19
C SER A 32 -3.93 5.42 7.96
N SER A 33 -5.16 4.93 8.09
CA SER A 33 -5.94 4.38 6.97
C SER A 33 -6.13 5.39 5.84
N THR A 34 -6.39 6.66 6.17
CA THR A 34 -6.53 7.75 5.20
C THR A 34 -5.24 7.97 4.42
N HIS A 35 -4.09 7.96 5.11
CA HIS A 35 -2.79 8.13 4.45
C HIS A 35 -2.51 6.99 3.46
N VAL A 36 -2.74 5.73 3.86
CA VAL A 36 -2.59 4.59 2.95
C VAL A 36 -3.53 4.72 1.75
N ARG A 37 -4.79 5.12 1.96
CA ARG A 37 -5.77 5.29 0.87
C ARG A 37 -5.41 6.41 -0.12
N GLN A 38 -4.64 7.41 0.30
CA GLN A 38 -4.18 8.50 -0.56
C GLN A 38 -3.02 8.05 -1.45
N GLU A 39 -2.09 7.28 -0.90
CA GLU A 39 -0.80 6.99 -1.56
C GLU A 39 -0.74 5.63 -2.24
N TYR A 40 -1.53 4.63 -1.81
CA TYR A 40 -1.38 3.25 -2.28
C TYR A 40 -1.54 3.11 -3.80
N ALA A 41 -2.37 3.95 -4.42
CA ALA A 41 -2.64 3.84 -5.85
C ALA A 41 -1.42 4.23 -6.69
N ALA A 42 -0.72 5.30 -6.31
CA ALA A 42 0.51 5.71 -6.98
C ALA A 42 1.63 4.70 -6.71
N ALA A 43 1.82 4.30 -5.45
CA ALA A 43 2.83 3.30 -5.07
C ALA A 43 2.62 1.95 -5.79
N PHE A 44 1.37 1.51 -5.94
CA PHE A 44 1.04 0.27 -6.65
C PHE A 44 1.44 0.31 -8.13
N LEU A 45 1.14 1.42 -8.81
CA LEU A 45 1.47 1.60 -10.24
C LEU A 45 2.95 1.84 -10.49
N GLU A 46 3.68 2.33 -9.49
CA GLU A 46 5.13 2.48 -9.54
C GLU A 46 5.87 1.16 -9.28
N LEU A 47 5.37 0.35 -8.34
CA LEU A 47 6.03 -0.87 -7.89
C LEU A 47 5.81 -2.06 -8.84
N TYR A 48 4.60 -2.20 -9.40
CA TYR A 48 4.22 -3.35 -10.23
C TYR A 48 4.01 -2.94 -11.69
N ASP A 49 4.62 -3.70 -12.59
CA ASP A 49 4.40 -3.56 -14.03
C ASP A 49 3.04 -4.16 -14.46
N GLU A 50 2.75 -4.17 -15.76
CA GLU A 50 1.46 -4.71 -16.25
C GLU A 50 1.33 -6.22 -16.00
N GLU A 51 2.42 -6.99 -16.14
CA GLU A 51 2.41 -8.44 -15.95
C GLU A 51 2.13 -8.78 -14.49
N ASP A 52 2.81 -8.11 -13.55
CA ASP A 52 2.59 -8.29 -12.13
C ASP A 52 1.18 -7.92 -11.70
N ARG A 53 0.64 -6.81 -12.24
CA ARG A 53 -0.70 -6.33 -11.90
C ARG A 53 -1.79 -7.26 -12.39
N ALA A 54 -1.57 -8.01 -13.47
CA ALA A 54 -2.52 -9.00 -13.96
C ALA A 54 -2.78 -10.13 -12.95
N HIS A 55 -1.78 -10.44 -12.11
CA HIS A 55 -1.88 -11.45 -11.06
C HIS A 55 -2.46 -10.92 -9.74
N VAL A 56 -2.68 -9.61 -9.61
CA VAL A 56 -3.23 -9.02 -8.38
C VAL A 56 -4.74 -9.23 -8.34
N THR A 57 -5.21 -9.99 -7.36
CA THR A 57 -6.65 -10.27 -7.17
C THR A 57 -7.32 -9.33 -6.17
N ALA A 58 -6.56 -8.79 -5.22
CA ALA A 58 -7.03 -7.85 -4.23
C ALA A 58 -5.89 -6.98 -3.70
N ILE A 59 -6.23 -5.80 -3.19
CA ILE A 59 -5.34 -5.02 -2.34
C ILE A 59 -5.99 -4.91 -0.97
N GLU A 60 -5.34 -5.44 0.06
CA GLU A 60 -5.87 -5.41 1.42
C GLU A 60 -5.31 -4.23 2.21
N LEU A 61 -6.21 -3.46 2.81
CA LEU A 61 -5.87 -2.50 3.86
C LEU A 61 -5.82 -3.23 5.19
N GLN A 62 -4.63 -3.29 5.78
CA GLN A 62 -4.38 -3.97 7.05
C GLN A 62 -3.93 -2.97 8.12
N GLN A 63 -4.24 -3.28 9.37
CA GLN A 63 -3.81 -2.52 10.54
C GLN A 63 -3.05 -3.44 11.50
N TRP A 64 -1.94 -2.94 12.05
CA TRP A 64 -1.25 -3.60 13.15
C TRP A 64 -2.11 -3.54 14.41
N VAL A 65 -2.32 -4.68 15.03
CA VAL A 65 -3.09 -4.82 16.27
C VAL A 65 -2.21 -5.52 17.30
N GLY A 66 -2.16 -4.98 18.52
CA GLY A 66 -1.35 -5.51 19.62
C GLY A 66 -0.14 -4.61 19.94
N ALA A 67 0.78 -5.16 20.72
CA ALA A 67 2.01 -4.46 21.09
C ALA A 67 2.92 -4.24 19.87
N PRO A 68 3.83 -3.25 19.89
CA PRO A 68 4.75 -3.00 18.77
C PRO A 68 5.64 -4.20 18.39
N ASP A 69 5.99 -5.05 19.36
CA ASP A 69 6.90 -6.19 19.24
C ASP A 69 6.18 -7.55 19.12
N ALA A 70 4.90 -7.63 19.50
CA ALA A 70 4.14 -8.88 19.57
C ALA A 70 2.74 -8.81 18.91
N GLY A 71 2.49 -7.80 18.09
CA GLY A 71 1.24 -7.64 17.35
C GLY A 71 1.17 -8.47 16.07
N TYR A 72 0.08 -8.27 15.34
CA TYR A 72 -0.15 -8.91 14.04
C TYR A 72 -0.94 -7.98 13.12
N TRP A 73 -0.77 -8.17 11.82
CA TRP A 73 -1.53 -7.46 10.81
C TRP A 73 -2.92 -8.06 10.66
N THR A 74 -3.96 -7.23 10.77
CA THR A 74 -5.35 -7.63 10.59
C THR A 74 -5.97 -6.90 9.40
N LYS A 75 -6.60 -7.64 8.49
CA LYS A 75 -7.40 -7.08 7.39
C LYS A 75 -8.56 -6.22 7.93
N LYS A 76 -8.62 -4.97 7.47
CA LYS A 76 -9.70 -4.02 7.79
C LYS A 76 -10.61 -3.74 6.61
N ASN A 77 -10.08 -3.74 5.38
CA ASN A 77 -10.88 -3.51 4.17
C ASN A 77 -10.14 -4.03 2.93
N THR A 78 -10.85 -4.21 1.82
CA THR A 78 -10.28 -4.42 0.48
C THR A 78 -10.36 -3.12 -0.30
N LEU A 79 -9.23 -2.66 -0.85
CA LEU A 79 -9.12 -1.47 -1.68
C LEU A 79 -9.35 -1.82 -3.17
N LYS A 80 -9.69 -0.81 -3.96
CA LYS A 80 -9.84 -0.97 -5.41
C LYS A 80 -8.48 -1.16 -6.05
N ILE A 81 -8.39 -2.06 -7.03
CA ILE A 81 -7.15 -2.24 -7.80
C ILE A 81 -7.01 -1.04 -8.76
N PRO A 82 -5.94 -0.22 -8.64
CA PRO A 82 -5.71 0.90 -9.55
C PRO A 82 -5.46 0.41 -10.97
N VAL A 83 -6.15 1.00 -11.92
CA VAL A 83 -5.92 0.80 -13.36
C VAL A 83 -5.20 2.03 -13.90
N PRO A 84 -4.13 1.88 -14.69
CA PRO A 84 -3.42 3.01 -15.26
C PRO A 84 -4.37 3.74 -16.21
N SER A 85 -4.70 4.99 -15.89
CA SER A 85 -5.48 5.84 -16.79
C SER A 85 -4.62 6.22 -17.99
N LYS A 86 -5.14 6.01 -19.21
CA LYS A 86 -4.53 6.49 -20.47
C LYS A 86 -4.28 8.01 -20.48
N ALA A 87 -4.85 8.78 -19.55
CA ALA A 87 -4.69 10.22 -19.47
C ALA A 87 -3.41 10.69 -18.72
N ALA A 88 -2.72 9.82 -17.97
CA ALA A 88 -1.60 10.23 -17.10
C ALA A 88 -0.21 10.15 -17.76
N VAL A 89 -0.09 9.67 -19.01
CA VAL A 89 1.20 9.55 -19.71
C VAL A 89 1.76 10.90 -20.19
N LYS A 90 0.98 11.99 -20.14
CA LYS A 90 1.36 13.28 -20.74
C LYS A 90 2.12 14.27 -19.83
N VAL A 91 2.58 13.87 -18.64
CA VAL A 91 3.33 14.78 -17.74
C VAL A 91 4.71 14.24 -17.37
N LYS A 92 5.45 13.68 -18.34
CA LYS A 92 6.93 13.58 -18.29
C LYS A 92 7.51 13.65 -19.71
N ALA A 93 7.28 14.76 -20.41
CA ALA A 93 7.98 15.11 -21.64
C ALA A 93 8.01 16.64 -21.79
N ALA A 94 8.62 17.31 -20.82
CA ALA A 94 9.04 18.70 -20.93
C ALA A 94 10.13 18.94 -19.86
N ALA A 95 11.36 18.59 -20.20
CA ALA A 95 12.59 19.08 -19.60
C ALA A 95 13.57 19.33 -20.73
#